data_AF-A0A6N7AQ36-F1
#
_entry.id   AF-A0A6N7AQ36-F1
#
_cell.length_a   1.000
_cell.length_b   1.000
_cell.length_c   1.000
_cell.angle_alpha   90.00
_cell.angle_beta   90.00
_cell.angle_gamma   90.00
#
_symmetry.space_group_name_H-M   'P 1'
#
loop_
_entity.id
_entity.type
_entity.pdbx_description
1 polymer ?
#
loop_
_entity_poly.entity_id
_entity_poly.type
_entity_poly.pdbx_seq_one_letter_code
_entity_poly.pdbx_strand_id
1 'polypeptide(L)'
;MKKIFFLFIIIAIIYFWTAGTDSGVQKVKTSIAGFFSSDLSSEKVSSADYLAAKREELQAYENALKDTDAQIEQFRKEAESQICPQTGRPGVFILKEDPRPGLREKIDRVQQEIARLERTVNK
;
A
#
# COMPACT_ATOMS: atom_id res chain seq x y z
N MET A 1 13.03 4.74 27.40
CA MET A 1 13.81 3.68 26.74
C MET A 1 12.95 2.58 26.08
N LYS A 2 11.74 2.87 25.58
CA LYS A 2 10.87 1.87 24.89
C LYS A 2 10.78 2.03 23.38
N LYS A 3 11.15 3.20 22.83
CA LYS A 3 11.04 3.50 21.38
C LYS A 3 12.10 2.80 20.53
N ILE A 4 13.28 2.51 21.10
CA ILE A 4 14.39 1.86 20.39
C ILE A 4 14.10 0.37 20.15
N PHE A 5 13.41 -0.30 21.09
CA PHE A 5 13.02 -1.71 20.94
C PHE A 5 12.06 -1.94 19.76
N PHE A 6 11.14 -1.01 19.49
CA PHE A 6 10.25 -1.11 18.33
C PHE A 6 11.00 -1.02 17.00
N LEU A 7 12.07 -0.21 16.94
CA LEU A 7 12.87 -0.08 15.72
C LEU A 7 13.64 -1.37 15.40
N PHE A 8 14.18 -2.04 16.42
CA PHE A 8 14.88 -3.32 16.25
C PHE A 8 13.93 -4.46 15.84
N ILE A 9 12.68 -4.45 16.33
CA ILE A 9 11.68 -5.44 15.94
C ILE A 9 11.30 -5.27 14.46
N ILE A 10 11.12 -4.03 13.98
CA ILE A 10 10.81 -3.75 12.58
C ILE A 10 11.97 -4.17 11.67
N ILE A 11 13.21 -3.86 12.05
CA ILE A 11 14.40 -4.28 11.29
C ILE A 11 14.50 -5.82 11.26
N ALA A 12 14.25 -6.50 12.38
CA ALA A 12 14.26 -7.96 12.43
C ALA A 12 13.19 -8.61 11.52
N ILE A 13 11.99 -8.02 11.42
CA ILE A 13 10.93 -8.51 10.53
C ILE A 13 11.32 -8.35 9.06
N ILE A 14 11.95 -7.22 8.68
CA ILE A 14 12.47 -7.01 7.31
C ILE A 14 13.55 -8.03 6.98
N TYR A 15 14.51 -8.25 7.89
CA TYR A 15 15.57 -9.23 7.68
C TYR A 15 15.02 -10.67 7.61
N PHE A 16 14.01 -11.00 8.42
CA PHE A 16 13.37 -12.32 8.41
C PHE A 16 12.61 -12.59 7.10
N TRP A 17 12.04 -11.55 6.47
CA TRP A 17 11.46 -11.66 5.12
C TRP A 17 12.52 -11.81 4.02
N THR A 18 13.73 -11.26 4.21
CA THR A 18 14.83 -11.40 3.23
C THR A 18 15.71 -12.65 3.42
N ALA A 19 15.64 -13.30 4.58
CA ALA A 19 16.52 -14.43 4.92
C ALA A 19 15.90 -15.82 4.63
N GLY A 20 14.66 -15.86 4.14
CA GLY A 20 13.91 -17.09 3.86
C GLY A 20 14.05 -17.65 2.44
N THR A 21 14.99 -17.17 1.62
CA THR A 21 15.33 -17.81 0.34
C THR A 21 16.68 -18.51 0.46
N ASP A 22 16.56 -19.81 0.69
CA ASP A 22 17.55 -20.86 0.57
C ASP A 22 18.62 -20.65 -0.52
N SER A 23 19.85 -21.01 -0.16
CA SER A 23 20.67 -21.97 -0.93
C SER A 23 20.68 -21.83 -2.45
N GLY A 24 21.40 -20.84 -2.95
CA GLY A 24 21.59 -20.64 -4.40
C GLY A 24 22.73 -19.71 -4.74
N VAL A 25 23.84 -19.78 -4.01
CA VAL A 25 25.08 -19.09 -4.36
C VAL A 25 25.58 -19.70 -5.67
N GLN A 26 25.41 -18.99 -6.78
CA GLN A 26 26.40 -18.68 -7.82
C GLN A 26 25.72 -18.35 -9.16
N LYS A 27 26.26 -17.33 -9.85
CA LYS A 27 25.96 -16.88 -11.22
C LYS A 27 24.76 -15.95 -11.45
N VAL A 28 24.77 -14.75 -10.86
CA VAL A 28 24.41 -13.52 -11.62
C VAL A 28 25.18 -12.30 -11.07
N LYS A 29 26.48 -12.44 -10.82
CA LYS A 29 27.36 -11.27 -10.66
C LYS A 29 27.83 -10.84 -12.05
N THR A 30 27.03 -10.01 -12.74
CA THR A 30 27.42 -9.10 -13.84
C THR A 30 26.16 -8.70 -14.59
N SER A 31 25.51 -7.59 -14.21
CA SER A 31 24.63 -6.79 -15.11
C SER A 31 24.14 -5.49 -14.45
N ILE A 32 24.17 -5.38 -13.12
CA ILE A 32 23.55 -4.24 -12.40
C ILE A 32 24.42 -2.95 -12.45
N ALA A 33 25.64 -3.01 -12.99
CA ALA A 33 26.46 -1.81 -13.21
C ALA A 33 26.13 -1.05 -14.52
N GLY A 34 25.18 -1.54 -15.33
CA GLY A 34 24.86 -0.99 -16.65
C GLY A 34 23.50 -0.31 -16.80
N PHE A 35 22.64 -0.28 -15.77
CA PHE A 35 21.24 0.17 -15.91
C PHE A 35 20.97 1.61 -15.45
N PHE A 36 22.00 2.38 -15.09
CA PHE A 36 21.85 3.78 -14.65
C PHE A 36 22.24 4.84 -15.70
N SER A 37 22.57 4.45 -16.94
CA SER A 37 23.08 5.38 -17.97
C SER A 37 22.26 5.47 -19.26
N SER A 38 20.99 5.05 -19.25
CA SER A 38 20.10 5.27 -20.40
C SER A 38 18.75 5.77 -19.92
N ASP A 39 18.24 6.80 -20.58
CA ASP A 39 16.93 7.45 -20.39
C ASP A 39 16.84 8.61 -19.39
N LEU A 40 17.90 9.41 -19.32
CA LEU A 40 17.74 10.88 -19.32
C LEU A 40 17.54 11.38 -20.77
N SER A 41 16.56 10.80 -21.45
CA SER A 41 16.00 11.37 -22.68
C SER A 41 14.77 12.16 -22.25
N SER A 42 14.77 13.45 -22.61
CA SER A 42 13.63 14.35 -22.58
C SER A 42 12.47 13.74 -23.37
N GLU A 43 11.75 12.80 -22.77
CA GLU A 43 10.57 12.19 -23.35
C GLU A 43 9.41 13.12 -23.03
N LYS A 44 8.77 13.65 -24.08
CA LYS A 44 7.47 14.29 -23.94
C LYS A 44 6.54 13.21 -23.39
N VAL A 45 6.42 13.12 -22.06
CA VAL A 45 5.46 12.23 -21.40
C VAL A 45 4.12 12.58 -22.02
N SER A 46 3.64 11.69 -22.88
CA SER A 46 2.42 11.92 -23.62
C SER A 46 1.33 12.10 -22.57
N SER A 47 0.40 13.03 -22.81
CA SER A 47 -0.74 13.22 -21.92
C SER A 47 -1.52 11.90 -21.68
N ALA A 48 -1.37 10.93 -22.59
CA ALA A 48 -1.86 9.57 -22.45
C ALA A 48 -1.13 8.75 -21.37
N ASP A 49 0.20 8.83 -21.27
CA ASP A 49 1.00 8.10 -20.27
C ASP A 49 0.76 8.66 -18.87
N TYR A 50 0.60 9.98 -18.76
CA TYR A 50 0.23 10.64 -17.50
C TYR A 50 -1.19 10.24 -17.04
N LEU A 51 -2.14 10.10 -17.98
CA LEU A 51 -3.48 9.59 -17.70
C LEU A 51 -3.45 8.12 -17.26
N ALA A 52 -2.63 7.28 -17.88
CA ALA A 52 -2.46 5.88 -17.51
C ALA A 52 -1.91 5.75 -16.08
N ALA A 53 -0.84 6.50 -15.76
CA ALA A 53 -0.25 6.53 -14.41
C ALA A 53 -1.27 6.98 -13.34
N LYS A 54 -2.09 7.99 -13.64
CA LYS A 54 -3.13 8.48 -12.71
C LYS A 54 -4.26 7.46 -12.50
N ARG A 55 -4.62 6.71 -13.53
CA ARG A 55 -5.60 5.62 -13.41
C ARG A 55 -5.07 4.44 -12.60
N GLU A 56 -3.78 4.12 -12.74
CA GLU A 56 -3.12 3.13 -11.90
C GLU A 56 -3.07 3.59 -10.44
N GLU A 57 -2.76 4.87 -10.19
CA GLU A 57 -2.80 5.47 -8.85
C GLU A 57 -4.20 5.37 -8.22
N LEU A 58 -5.26 5.64 -9.00
CA LEU A 58 -6.65 5.49 -8.56
C LEU A 58 -6.96 4.03 -8.19
N GLN A 59 -6.57 3.07 -9.03
CA GLN A 59 -6.81 1.66 -8.78
C GLN A 59 -6.08 1.18 -7.52
N ALA A 60 -4.87 1.68 -7.26
CA ALA A 60 -4.14 1.39 -6.04
C ALA A 60 -4.88 1.90 -4.79
N TYR A 61 -5.45 3.11 -4.82
CA TYR A 61 -6.25 3.63 -3.69
C TYR A 61 -7.57 2.89 -3.50
N GLU A 62 -8.25 2.48 -4.57
CA GLU A 62 -9.46 1.67 -4.48
C GLU A 62 -9.18 0.28 -3.87
N ASN A 63 -8.07 -0.35 -4.27
CA ASN A 63 -7.63 -1.61 -3.68
C ASN A 63 -7.28 -1.44 -2.19
N ALA A 64 -6.54 -0.38 -1.85
CA ALA A 64 -6.22 -0.08 -0.46
C ALA A 64 -7.47 0.13 0.40
N LEU A 65 -8.52 0.75 -0.15
CA LEU A 65 -9.81 0.93 0.54
C LEU A 65 -10.52 -0.41 0.77
N LYS A 66 -10.56 -1.29 -0.24
CA LYS A 66 -11.12 -2.65 -0.10
C LYS A 66 -10.37 -3.47 0.94
N ASP A 67 -9.04 -3.43 0.92
CA ASP A 67 -8.20 -4.16 1.88
C ASP A 67 -8.40 -3.64 3.31
N THR A 68 -8.55 -2.32 3.46
CA THR A 68 -8.85 -1.68 4.74
C THR A 68 -10.21 -2.14 5.27
N ASP A 69 -11.25 -2.13 4.43
CA ASP A 69 -12.59 -2.60 4.82
C ASP A 69 -12.56 -4.09 5.22
N ALA A 70 -11.83 -4.92 4.47
CA ALA A 70 -11.66 -6.34 4.77
C ALA A 70 -10.96 -6.56 6.12
N GLN A 71 -9.89 -5.81 6.41
CA GLN A 71 -9.18 -5.89 7.69
C GLN A 71 -10.05 -5.46 8.87
N ILE A 72 -10.81 -4.36 8.73
CA ILE A 72 -11.72 -3.89 9.77
C ILE A 72 -12.79 -4.95 10.09
N GLU A 73 -13.37 -5.55 9.06
CA GLU A 73 -14.36 -6.62 9.22
C GLU A 73 -13.75 -7.88 9.84
N GLN A 74 -12.52 -8.23 9.47
CA GLN A 74 -11.81 -9.35 10.08
C GLN A 74 -11.58 -9.10 11.58
N PHE A 75 -11.05 -7.93 11.96
CA PHE A 75 -10.83 -7.61 13.37
C PHE A 75 -12.11 -7.53 14.18
N ARG A 76 -13.21 -7.05 13.56
CA ARG A 76 -14.54 -7.07 14.18
C ARG A 76 -14.97 -8.51 14.49
N LYS A 77 -14.91 -9.41 13.51
CA LYS A 77 -15.28 -10.82 13.69
C LYS A 77 -14.41 -11.52 14.72
N GLU A 78 -13.10 -11.26 14.70
CA GLU A 78 -12.17 -11.82 15.69
C GLU A 78 -12.52 -11.37 17.11
N ALA A 79 -12.82 -10.08 17.31
CA ALA A 79 -13.23 -9.55 18.62
C ALA A 79 -14.56 -10.17 19.09
N GLU A 80 -15.54 -10.28 18.19
CA GLU A 80 -16.86 -10.85 18.51
C GLU A 80 -16.79 -12.35 18.83
N SER A 81 -15.86 -13.08 18.19
CA SER A 81 -15.64 -14.51 18.46
C SER A 81 -15.04 -14.79 19.84
N GLN A 82 -14.38 -13.80 20.46
CA GLN A 82 -13.80 -13.93 21.78
C GLN A 82 -14.84 -13.62 22.85
N ILE A 83 -15.21 -14.64 23.63
CA ILE A 83 -16.12 -14.47 24.77
C ILE A 83 -15.29 -14.24 26.04
N CYS A 84 -15.59 -13.15 26.77
CA CYS A 84 -14.97 -12.89 28.05
C CYS A 84 -15.41 -13.97 29.07
N PRO A 85 -14.48 -14.75 29.66
CA PRO A 85 -14.83 -15.85 30.56
C PRO A 85 -15.50 -15.39 31.87
N GLN A 86 -15.32 -14.12 32.24
CA GLN A 86 -15.81 -13.56 33.50
C GLN A 86 -17.19 -12.90 33.36
N THR A 87 -17.51 -12.34 32.18
CA THR A 87 -18.77 -11.63 31.94
C THR A 87 -19.71 -12.36 30.97
N GLY A 88 -19.22 -13.39 30.25
CA GLY A 88 -19.97 -14.12 29.23
C GLY A 88 -20.32 -13.29 27.99
N ARG A 89 -19.77 -12.07 27.85
CA ARG A 89 -20.06 -11.17 26.73
C ARG A 89 -19.00 -11.29 25.63
N PRO A 90 -19.38 -11.12 24.35
CA PRO A 90 -18.42 -11.05 23.26
C PRO A 90 -17.52 -9.81 23.40
N GLY A 91 -16.31 -9.90 22.87
CA GLY A 91 -15.37 -8.80 22.77
C GLY A 91 -15.93 -7.68 21.90
N VAL A 92 -15.63 -6.44 22.29
CA VAL A 92 -16.05 -5.25 21.53
C VAL A 92 -14.87 -4.75 20.73
N PHE A 93 -15.03 -4.68 19.41
CA PHE A 93 -14.08 -4.02 18.54
C PHE A 93 -14.33 -2.51 18.53
N ILE A 94 -13.30 -1.71 18.86
CA ILE A 94 -13.36 -0.25 18.82
C ILE A 94 -12.30 0.25 17.84
N LEU A 95 -12.74 0.82 16.73
CA LEU A 95 -11.87 1.48 15.76
C LEU A 95 -11.57 2.91 16.24
N LYS A 96 -10.31 3.20 16.56
CA LYS A 96 -9.89 4.52 17.06
C LYS A 96 -9.64 5.54 15.95
N GLU A 97 -9.03 5.11 14.85
CA GLU A 97 -8.73 5.94 13.69
C GLU A 97 -9.22 5.19 12.46
N ASP A 98 -10.15 5.80 11.73
CA ASP A 98 -10.69 5.25 10.50
C ASP A 98 -9.96 5.88 9.31
N PRO A 99 -9.13 5.13 8.56
CA PRO A 99 -8.42 5.67 7.40
C PRO A 99 -9.30 5.79 6.15
N ARG A 100 -10.52 5.24 6.14
CA ARG A 100 -11.41 5.20 4.96
C ARG A 100 -11.84 6.58 4.47
N PRO A 101 -12.22 7.55 5.34
CA PRO A 101 -12.56 8.91 4.88
C PRO A 101 -11.39 9.58 4.14
N GLY A 102 -10.16 9.43 4.65
CA GLY A 102 -8.98 9.98 4.01
C GLY A 102 -8.63 9.30 2.68
N LEU A 103 -8.83 7.99 2.57
CA LEU A 103 -8.67 7.27 1.31
C LEU A 103 -9.73 7.68 0.27
N ARG A 104 -11.01 7.84 0.67
CA ARG A 104 -12.09 8.32 -0.19
C ARG A 104 -11.79 9.72 -0.73
N GLU A 105 -11.33 10.61 0.12
CA GLU A 105 -10.96 11.97 -0.30
C GLU A 105 -9.81 11.96 -1.34
N LYS A 106 -8.82 11.07 -1.18
CA LYS A 106 -7.75 10.91 -2.18
C LYS A 106 -8.27 10.36 -3.50
N ILE A 107 -9.17 9.37 -3.47
CA ILE A 107 -9.82 8.82 -4.67
C ILE A 107 -10.58 9.94 -5.40
N ASP A 108 -11.39 10.72 -4.68
CA ASP A 108 -12.15 11.82 -5.26
C ASP A 108 -11.24 12.87 -5.93
N ARG A 109 -10.12 13.22 -5.29
CA ARG A 109 -9.14 14.14 -5.88
C ARG A 109 -8.52 13.59 -7.16
N VAL A 110 -8.06 12.34 -7.14
CA VAL A 110 -7.44 11.72 -8.32
C VAL A 110 -8.46 11.57 -9.46
N GLN A 111 -9.71 11.24 -9.16
CA GLN A 111 -10.80 11.22 -10.14
C GLN A 111 -11.03 12.59 -10.79
N GLN A 112 -11.04 13.66 -9.99
CA GLN A 112 -11.16 15.02 -10.52
C GLN A 112 -9.96 15.42 -11.39
N GLU A 113 -8.75 15.03 -11.02
CA GLU A 113 -7.53 15.24 -11.82
C GLU A 113 -7.64 14.53 -13.18
N ILE A 114 -8.02 13.24 -13.19
CA ILE A 114 -8.25 12.48 -14.43
C ILE A 114 -9.30 13.18 -15.32
N ALA A 115 -10.45 13.54 -14.76
CA ALA A 115 -11.53 14.20 -15.49
C ALA A 115 -11.12 15.58 -16.06
N ARG A 116 -10.18 16.26 -15.42
CA ARG A 116 -9.60 17.53 -15.92
C ARG A 116 -8.61 17.27 -17.06
N LEU A 117 -7.76 16.27 -16.93
CA LEU A 117 -6.78 15.88 -17.94
C LEU A 117 -7.48 15.38 -19.21
N GLU A 118 -8.49 14.52 -19.09
CA GLU A 118 -9.29 14.02 -20.22
C GLU A 118 -9.94 15.16 -21.01
N ARG A 119 -10.46 16.18 -20.32
CA ARG A 119 -11.01 17.39 -20.94
C ARG A 119 -9.96 18.25 -21.65
N THR A 120 -8.71 18.19 -21.21
CA THR A 120 -7.60 18.94 -21.81
C THR A 120 -7.04 18.21 -23.03
N VAL A 121 -7.05 16.87 -23.03
CA VAL A 121 -6.61 16.03 -24.15
C VAL A 121 -7.61 16.03 -25.32
N ASN A 122 -8.92 16.13 -25.03
CA ASN A 122 -9.98 16.14 -26.04
C ASN A 122 -10.26 17.53 -26.66
N LYS A 123 -9.39 18.51 -26.44
CA LYS A 123 -9.57 19.90 -26.87
C LYS A 123 -8.54 20.29 -27.90
#